data_AF-A0A973HSS3-F1
#
_entry.id   AF-A0A973HSS3-F1
#
_cell.length_a   1.000
_cell.length_b   1.000
_cell.length_c   1.000
_cell.angle_alpha   90.00
_cell.angle_beta   90.00
_cell.angle_gamma   90.00
#
_symmetry.space_group_name_H-M   'P 1'
#
loop_
_entity.id
_entity.type
_entity.pdbx_description
1 polymer ?
#
loop_
_entity_poly.entity_id
_entity_poly.type
_entity_poly.pdbx_seq_one_letter_code
_entity_poly.pdbx_strand_id
1 'polypeptide(L)'
;MEAPPGRQLSAAAAPPPAPYACRDIGGTSLEQPAFLVELLLLVAIAALGVALADRLRLPAIVGFLTLGALVGPHALGLVDDPERVRKLAELGVVFLLFEIGLELPVERLRRFLREAMTAGGLQVALTLALGAAVAAALGVPARSAWVVGALIAMSSTALVMGLLSDRGEVDAPHGQLATGILLFQDLCIVPFLLAVPLFAASQASGWQPVSWALLRAVLALGLLFAGARLGLPRLLDRAARTRSRELFALLAILVVLGSA
;
A
#
# COMPACT_ATOMS: atom_id res chain seq x y z
N MET A 1 26.13 72.08 -37.83
CA MET A 1 26.59 73.42 -37.43
C MET A 1 26.03 73.67 -36.04
N GLU A 2 26.91 73.99 -35.11
CA GLU A 2 26.84 73.88 -33.65
C GLU A 2 25.54 74.28 -32.93
N ALA A 3 25.23 73.53 -31.86
CA ALA A 3 24.53 74.01 -30.68
C ALA A 3 25.13 73.35 -29.41
N PRO A 4 25.16 74.04 -28.25
CA PRO A 4 26.28 74.05 -27.30
C PRO A 4 26.15 73.09 -26.10
N PRO A 5 27.22 72.89 -25.30
CA PRO A 5 27.30 71.84 -24.28
C PRO A 5 26.60 72.24 -22.98
N GLY A 6 25.72 71.37 -22.49
CA GLY A 6 24.94 71.60 -21.28
C GLY A 6 25.18 70.55 -20.21
N ARG A 7 26.02 70.90 -19.23
CA ARG A 7 26.03 70.45 -17.82
C ARG A 7 26.06 68.94 -17.53
N GLN A 8 27.26 68.47 -17.22
CA GLN A 8 27.46 67.38 -16.25
C GLN A 8 26.95 67.84 -14.87
N LEU A 9 25.78 67.34 -14.47
CA LEU A 9 25.35 67.37 -13.07
C LEU A 9 25.47 65.95 -12.51
N SER A 10 26.61 65.77 -11.84
CA SER A 10 26.77 65.12 -10.56
C SER A 10 25.90 63.90 -10.27
N ALA A 11 26.59 62.76 -10.17
CA ALA A 11 26.13 61.51 -9.58
C ALA A 11 25.34 61.75 -8.27
N ALA A 12 24.02 61.80 -8.38
CA ALA A 12 23.12 61.60 -7.27
C ALA A 12 22.96 60.09 -7.11
N ALA A 13 23.52 59.57 -6.02
CA ALA A 13 23.48 58.18 -5.62
C ALA A 13 22.06 57.59 -5.75
N ALA A 14 22.00 56.37 -6.30
CA ALA A 14 20.77 55.58 -6.32
C ALA A 14 20.21 55.45 -4.88
N PRO A 15 18.89 55.54 -4.69
CA PRO A 15 18.29 55.31 -3.38
C PRO A 15 18.63 53.89 -2.90
N PRO A 16 18.85 53.68 -1.59
CA PRO A 16 19.09 52.34 -1.06
C PRO A 16 17.89 51.44 -1.40
N PRO A 17 18.10 50.14 -1.70
CA PRO A 17 17.00 49.24 -1.96
C PRO A 17 16.07 49.22 -0.75
N ALA A 18 14.77 49.43 -0.98
CA ALA A 18 13.77 49.37 0.07
C ALA A 18 13.91 48.03 0.82
N PRO A 19 13.99 48.02 2.18
CA PRO A 19 14.14 46.77 2.94
C PRO A 19 12.92 45.82 2.82
N TYR A 20 11.87 46.28 2.14
CA TYR A 20 10.57 45.62 2.00
C TYR A 20 10.13 45.61 0.54
N ALA A 21 11.06 45.36 -0.39
CA ALA A 21 10.65 44.83 -1.69
C ALA A 21 9.85 43.56 -1.39
N CYS A 22 8.53 43.66 -1.48
CA CYS A 22 7.60 42.56 -1.30
C CYS A 22 8.04 41.51 -2.31
N ARG A 23 8.75 40.50 -1.82
CA ARG A 23 9.14 39.36 -2.63
C ARG A 23 7.81 38.77 -3.04
N ASP A 24 7.49 38.85 -4.34
CA ASP A 24 6.37 38.12 -4.91
C ASP A 24 6.52 36.66 -4.46
N ILE A 25 5.73 36.28 -3.47
CA ILE A 25 5.48 34.88 -3.13
C ILE A 25 4.45 34.40 -4.14
N GLY A 26 4.80 34.49 -5.42
CA GLY A 26 4.05 33.88 -6.49
C GLY A 26 4.22 32.37 -6.35
N GLY A 27 3.22 31.70 -5.77
CA GLY A 27 3.20 30.24 -5.78
C GLY A 27 2.20 29.48 -4.90
N THR A 28 1.33 30.09 -4.09
CA THR A 28 0.55 29.28 -3.11
C THR A 28 -0.91 29.69 -2.86
N SER A 29 -1.58 30.38 -3.78
CA SER A 29 -2.96 30.85 -3.52
C SER A 29 -4.06 30.30 -4.44
N LEU A 30 -3.73 29.49 -5.47
CA LEU A 30 -4.74 28.87 -6.36
C LEU A 30 -4.78 27.33 -6.37
N GLU A 31 -3.87 26.65 -5.67
CA GLU A 31 -3.83 25.17 -5.60
C GLU A 31 -4.73 24.59 -4.47
N GLN A 32 -5.01 25.36 -3.42
CA GLN A 32 -5.83 24.93 -2.28
C GLN A 32 -7.32 24.66 -2.59
N PRO A 33 -8.03 25.46 -3.41
CA PRO A 33 -9.44 25.18 -3.71
C PRO A 33 -9.61 23.92 -4.56
N ALA A 34 -8.67 23.62 -5.45
CA ALA A 34 -8.72 22.45 -6.32
C ALA A 34 -8.67 21.14 -5.52
N PHE A 35 -7.75 21.06 -4.54
CA PHE A 35 -7.65 19.89 -3.66
C PHE A 35 -8.93 19.65 -2.85
N LEU A 36 -9.50 20.71 -2.27
CA LEU A 36 -10.73 20.57 -1.46
C LEU A 36 -11.91 20.11 -2.32
N VAL A 37 -12.05 20.64 -3.54
CA VAL A 37 -13.10 20.24 -4.48
C VAL A 37 -12.92 18.78 -4.91
N GLU A 38 -11.70 18.35 -5.21
CA GLU A 38 -11.38 16.97 -5.58
C GLU A 38 -11.66 15.99 -4.42
N LEU A 39 -11.30 16.36 -3.20
CA LEU A 39 -11.62 15.58 -2.00
C LEU A 39 -13.14 15.51 -1.77
N LEU A 40 -13.84 16.64 -1.91
CA LEU A 40 -15.30 16.69 -1.74
C LEU A 40 -16.01 15.84 -2.79
N LEU A 41 -15.52 15.87 -4.03
CA LEU A 41 -16.00 15.04 -5.13
C LEU A 41 -15.78 13.55 -4.83
N LEU A 42 -14.57 13.18 -4.39
CA LEU A 42 -14.25 11.79 -4.02
C LEU A 42 -15.16 11.29 -2.88
N VAL A 43 -15.37 12.10 -1.85
CA VAL A 43 -16.26 11.78 -0.72
C VAL A 43 -17.72 11.69 -1.18
N ALA A 44 -18.17 12.59 -2.06
CA ALA A 44 -19.53 12.55 -2.61
C ALA A 44 -19.78 11.29 -3.45
N ILE A 45 -18.80 10.91 -4.27
CA ILE A 45 -18.83 9.67 -5.06
C ILE A 45 -18.82 8.45 -4.14
N ALA A 46 -17.96 8.44 -3.12
CA ALA A 46 -17.93 7.36 -2.14
C ALA A 46 -19.28 7.21 -1.42
N ALA A 47 -19.86 8.31 -0.96
CA ALA A 47 -21.18 8.32 -0.31
C ALA A 47 -22.29 7.83 -1.24
N LEU A 48 -22.28 8.23 -2.52
CA LEU A 48 -23.19 7.71 -3.53
C LEU A 48 -23.01 6.20 -3.73
N GLY A 49 -21.75 5.74 -3.72
CA GLY A 49 -21.39 4.33 -3.86
C GLY A 49 -21.94 3.48 -2.73
N VAL A 50 -21.80 3.95 -1.49
CA VAL A 50 -22.39 3.30 -0.32
C VAL A 50 -23.91 3.28 -0.42
N ALA A 51 -24.54 4.42 -0.72
CA ALA A 51 -26.01 4.51 -0.83
C ALA A 51 -26.57 3.58 -1.91
N LEU A 52 -25.86 3.45 -3.03
CA LEU A 52 -26.25 2.55 -4.11
C LEU A 52 -26.00 1.09 -3.75
N ALA A 53 -24.85 0.77 -3.15
CA ALA A 53 -24.53 -0.57 -2.69
C ALA A 53 -25.54 -1.05 -1.64
N ASP A 54 -25.89 -0.21 -0.67
CA ASP A 54 -26.88 -0.51 0.37
C ASP A 54 -28.27 -0.77 -0.23
N ARG A 55 -28.73 0.06 -1.19
CA ARG A 55 -29.98 -0.18 -1.92
C ARG A 55 -30.00 -1.52 -2.65
N LEU A 56 -28.85 -1.95 -3.17
CA LEU A 56 -28.69 -3.22 -3.87
C LEU A 56 -28.38 -4.39 -2.92
N ARG A 57 -28.29 -4.15 -1.60
CA ARG A 57 -27.86 -5.12 -0.57
C ARG A 57 -26.48 -5.72 -0.86
N LEU A 58 -25.60 -4.93 -1.46
CA LEU A 58 -24.22 -5.27 -1.75
C LEU A 58 -23.29 -4.67 -0.69
N PRO A 59 -22.12 -5.29 -0.42
CA PRO A 59 -21.13 -4.67 0.45
C PRO A 59 -20.64 -3.32 -0.08
N ALA A 60 -20.38 -2.37 0.81
CA ALA A 60 -19.97 -1.00 0.48
C ALA A 60 -18.78 -0.94 -0.49
N ILE A 61 -17.82 -1.86 -0.34
CA ILE A 61 -16.64 -1.92 -1.20
C ILE A 61 -16.96 -2.12 -2.68
N VAL A 62 -18.07 -2.80 -3.00
CA VAL A 62 -18.53 -2.96 -4.39
C VAL A 62 -18.92 -1.59 -4.94
N GLY A 63 -19.59 -0.77 -4.14
CA GLY A 63 -19.93 0.62 -4.49
C GLY A 63 -18.69 1.48 -4.73
N PHE A 64 -17.69 1.40 -3.84
CA PHE A 64 -16.42 2.13 -3.98
C PHE A 64 -15.66 1.75 -5.25
N LEU A 65 -15.51 0.44 -5.52
CA LEU A 65 -14.78 -0.05 -6.69
C LEU A 65 -15.50 0.27 -8.00
N THR A 66 -16.82 0.10 -8.04
CA THR A 66 -17.62 0.34 -9.25
C THR A 66 -17.64 1.82 -9.61
N LEU A 67 -17.93 2.70 -8.66
CA LEU A 67 -17.91 4.14 -8.92
C LEU A 67 -16.49 4.67 -9.12
N GLY A 68 -15.50 4.17 -8.39
CA GLY A 68 -14.09 4.53 -8.60
C GLY A 68 -13.63 4.18 -10.02
N ALA A 69 -13.99 2.99 -10.52
CA ALA A 69 -13.71 2.60 -11.91
C ALA A 69 -14.44 3.47 -12.94
N LEU A 70 -15.67 3.91 -12.64
CA LEU A 70 -16.49 4.74 -13.53
C LEU A 70 -16.03 6.20 -13.57
N VAL A 71 -15.63 6.77 -12.43
CA VAL A 71 -15.20 8.16 -12.30
C VAL A 71 -13.74 8.34 -12.71
N GLY A 72 -12.93 7.28 -12.57
CA GLY A 72 -11.50 7.32 -12.85
C GLY A 72 -11.14 7.80 -14.27
N PRO A 73 -9.84 8.08 -14.50
CA PRO A 73 -9.34 8.69 -15.75
C PRO A 73 -9.61 7.84 -17.01
N HIS A 74 -9.83 6.54 -16.84
CA HIS A 74 -10.11 5.60 -17.94
C HIS A 74 -11.59 5.55 -18.36
N ALA A 75 -12.47 6.24 -17.65
CA ALA A 75 -13.91 6.25 -17.92
C ALA A 75 -14.43 7.70 -18.04
N LEU A 76 -15.01 8.27 -16.99
CA LEU A 76 -15.56 9.63 -17.05
C LEU A 76 -14.50 10.73 -16.89
N GLY A 77 -13.32 10.42 -16.34
CA GLY A 77 -12.22 11.38 -16.23
C GLY A 77 -12.51 12.58 -15.32
N LEU A 78 -13.33 12.40 -14.27
CA LEU A 78 -13.64 13.48 -13.32
C LEU A 78 -12.50 13.73 -12.32
N VAL A 79 -11.50 12.85 -12.27
CA VAL A 79 -10.35 12.92 -11.36
C VAL A 79 -9.09 13.05 -12.21
N ASP A 80 -8.50 14.24 -12.17
CA ASP A 80 -7.41 14.64 -13.08
C ASP A 80 -6.03 14.24 -12.58
N ASP A 81 -5.87 13.86 -11.30
CA ASP A 81 -4.57 13.50 -10.72
C ASP A 81 -4.58 12.12 -10.03
N PRO A 82 -4.31 11.03 -10.79
CA PRO A 82 -4.24 9.68 -10.22
C PRO A 82 -3.12 9.52 -9.20
N GLU A 83 -2.07 10.35 -9.24
CA GLU A 83 -0.97 10.27 -8.28
C GLU A 83 -1.35 10.85 -6.91
N ARG A 84 -2.11 11.96 -6.89
CA ARG A 84 -2.72 12.48 -5.66
C ARG A 84 -3.66 11.47 -5.01
N VAL A 85 -4.59 10.90 -5.79
CA VAL A 85 -5.54 9.90 -5.27
C VAL A 85 -4.82 8.67 -4.76
N ARG A 86 -3.75 8.22 -5.43
CA ARG A 86 -2.92 7.11 -4.96
C ARG A 86 -2.29 7.38 -3.59
N LYS A 87 -1.69 8.55 -3.38
CA LYS A 87 -1.08 8.92 -2.09
C LYS A 87 -2.11 8.95 -0.96
N LEU A 88 -3.32 9.46 -1.23
CA LEU A 88 -4.45 9.42 -0.29
C LEU A 88 -4.90 7.98 0.01
N ALA A 89 -4.99 7.13 -1.01
CA ALA A 89 -5.38 5.73 -0.85
C ALA A 89 -4.37 4.93 -0.02
N GLU A 90 -3.06 5.17 -0.23
CA GLU A 90 -1.99 4.55 0.57
C GLU A 90 -2.14 4.89 2.06
N LEU A 91 -2.40 6.16 2.39
CA LEU A 91 -2.69 6.57 3.77
C LEU A 91 -3.97 5.90 4.32
N GLY A 92 -5.04 5.84 3.52
CA GLY A 92 -6.29 5.19 3.91
C GLY A 92 -6.11 3.70 4.24
N VAL A 93 -5.35 2.98 3.41
CA VAL A 93 -5.01 1.56 3.66
C VAL A 93 -4.17 1.42 4.94
N VAL A 94 -3.20 2.31 5.16
CA VAL A 94 -2.40 2.30 6.39
C VAL A 94 -3.28 2.49 7.63
N PHE A 95 -4.20 3.46 7.61
CA PHE A 95 -5.12 3.69 8.73
C PHE A 95 -6.08 2.53 8.94
N LEU A 96 -6.63 1.96 7.87
CA LEU A 96 -7.50 0.78 7.93
C LEU A 96 -6.78 -0.41 8.59
N LEU A 97 -5.57 -0.74 8.13
CA LEU A 97 -4.80 -1.85 8.67
C LEU A 97 -4.35 -1.58 10.12
N PHE A 98 -4.09 -0.32 10.46
CA PHE A 98 -3.78 0.08 11.82
C PHE A 98 -4.98 -0.06 12.76
N GLU A 99 -6.16 0.41 12.36
CA GLU A 99 -7.41 0.26 13.11
C GLU A 99 -7.74 -1.21 13.35
N ILE A 100 -7.71 -2.04 12.30
CA ILE A 100 -7.88 -3.49 12.42
C ILE A 100 -6.82 -4.08 13.37
N GLY A 101 -5.58 -3.59 13.31
CA GLY A 101 -4.50 -4.00 14.21
C GLY A 101 -4.73 -3.63 15.68
N LEU A 102 -5.41 -2.51 15.96
CA LEU A 102 -5.78 -2.11 17.33
C LEU A 102 -6.90 -2.97 17.91
N GLU A 103 -7.80 -3.47 17.07
CA GLU A 103 -8.89 -4.36 17.48
C GLU A 103 -8.44 -5.81 17.73
N LEU A 104 -7.29 -6.23 17.17
CA LEU A 104 -6.78 -7.60 17.22
C LEU A 104 -5.66 -7.79 18.27
N PRO A 105 -5.97 -8.31 19.48
CA PRO A 105 -4.95 -8.60 20.48
C PRO A 105 -4.02 -9.74 20.04
N VAL A 106 -2.74 -9.66 20.44
CA VAL A 106 -1.66 -10.58 20.04
C VAL A 106 -1.97 -12.04 20.41
N GLU A 107 -2.66 -12.27 21.52
CA GLU A 107 -3.07 -13.60 21.97
C GLU A 107 -4.08 -14.26 21.01
N ARG A 108 -5.02 -13.47 20.45
CA ARG A 108 -5.97 -13.95 19.44
C ARG A 108 -5.25 -14.28 18.15
N LEU A 109 -4.32 -13.42 17.71
CA LEU A 109 -3.51 -13.65 16.52
C LEU A 109 -2.80 -15.01 16.56
N ARG A 110 -2.17 -15.34 17.70
CA ARG A 110 -1.47 -16.63 17.88
C ARG A 110 -2.40 -17.83 17.79
N ARG A 111 -3.62 -17.72 18.34
CA ARG A 111 -4.62 -18.78 18.26
C ARG A 111 -5.07 -19.00 16.82
N PHE A 112 -5.39 -17.92 16.09
CA PHE A 112 -5.79 -17.99 14.69
C PHE A 112 -4.69 -18.59 13.83
N LEU A 113 -3.42 -18.19 14.01
CA LEU A 113 -2.30 -18.80 13.27
C LEU A 113 -2.21 -20.32 13.46
N ARG A 114 -2.47 -20.83 14.66
CA ARG A 114 -2.38 -22.27 14.94
C ARG A 114 -3.50 -23.05 14.27
N GLU A 115 -4.72 -22.51 14.30
CA GLU A 115 -5.89 -23.10 13.64
C GLU A 115 -5.80 -22.95 12.10
N ALA A 116 -5.15 -21.89 11.63
CA ALA A 116 -4.96 -21.57 10.22
C ALA A 116 -3.89 -22.36 9.50
N MET A 117 -2.88 -22.88 10.21
CA MET A 117 -1.80 -23.65 9.57
C MET A 117 -2.33 -24.83 8.74
N THR A 118 -3.40 -25.48 9.20
CA THR A 118 -4.03 -26.58 8.47
C THR A 118 -5.04 -26.08 7.45
N ALA A 119 -5.98 -25.22 7.86
CA ALA A 119 -7.06 -24.73 6.99
C ALA A 119 -6.54 -23.83 5.86
N GLY A 120 -5.64 -22.90 6.17
CA GLY A 120 -4.97 -22.03 5.20
C GLY A 120 -4.03 -22.79 4.28
N GLY A 121 -3.25 -23.73 4.81
CA GLY A 121 -2.41 -24.62 3.99
C GLY A 121 -3.24 -25.40 2.97
N LEU A 122 -4.35 -25.98 3.41
CA LEU A 122 -5.25 -26.72 2.54
C LEU A 122 -5.93 -25.81 1.51
N GLN A 123 -6.42 -24.64 1.92
CA GLN A 123 -7.06 -23.68 1.02
C GLN A 123 -6.09 -23.21 -0.07
N VAL A 124 -4.87 -22.81 0.29
CA VAL A 124 -3.85 -22.35 -0.66
C VAL A 124 -3.45 -23.47 -1.60
N ALA A 125 -3.21 -24.68 -1.08
CA ALA A 125 -2.82 -25.82 -1.90
C ALA A 125 -3.93 -26.21 -2.91
N LEU A 126 -5.19 -26.26 -2.48
CA LEU A 126 -6.32 -26.62 -3.34
C LEU A 126 -6.57 -25.57 -4.41
N THR A 127 -6.59 -24.28 -4.05
CA THR A 127 -6.82 -23.19 -5.00
C THR A 127 -5.67 -23.06 -6.01
N LEU A 128 -4.42 -23.23 -5.56
CA LEU A 128 -3.26 -23.28 -6.45
C LEU A 128 -3.37 -24.45 -7.42
N ALA A 129 -3.66 -25.66 -6.92
CA ALA A 129 -3.76 -26.85 -7.76
C ALA A 129 -4.88 -26.71 -8.80
N LEU A 130 -6.05 -26.20 -8.41
CA LEU A 130 -7.17 -25.96 -9.31
C LEU A 130 -6.83 -24.87 -10.35
N GLY A 131 -6.30 -23.73 -9.93
CA GLY A 131 -5.91 -22.65 -10.84
C GLY A 131 -4.82 -23.09 -11.83
N ALA A 132 -3.84 -23.85 -11.36
CA ALA A 132 -2.79 -24.40 -12.22
C ALA A 132 -3.34 -25.46 -13.19
N ALA A 133 -4.27 -26.31 -12.76
CA ALA A 133 -4.92 -27.30 -13.62
C ALA A 133 -5.73 -26.63 -14.74
N VAL A 134 -6.49 -25.58 -14.41
CA VAL A 134 -7.24 -24.79 -15.40
C VAL A 134 -6.29 -24.10 -16.38
N ALA A 135 -5.21 -23.48 -15.90
CA ALA A 135 -4.23 -22.84 -16.77
C ALA A 135 -3.53 -23.86 -17.69
N ALA A 136 -3.17 -25.04 -17.18
CA ALA A 136 -2.59 -26.12 -17.98
C ALA A 136 -3.57 -26.62 -19.06
N ALA A 137 -4.86 -26.74 -18.74
CA ALA A 137 -5.90 -27.11 -19.70
C ALA A 137 -6.08 -26.06 -20.83
N LEU A 138 -5.77 -24.79 -20.56
CA LEU A 138 -5.73 -23.71 -21.56
C LEU A 138 -4.43 -23.67 -22.38
N GLY A 139 -3.54 -24.64 -22.20
CA GLY A 139 -2.27 -24.74 -22.94
C GLY A 139 -1.14 -23.89 -22.35
N VAL A 140 -1.30 -23.35 -21.14
CA VAL A 140 -0.23 -22.60 -20.47
C VAL A 140 0.88 -23.57 -20.01
N PRO A 141 2.18 -23.26 -20.23
CA PRO A 141 3.28 -24.09 -19.76
C PRO A 141 3.21 -24.35 -18.26
N ALA A 142 3.56 -25.57 -17.80
CA ALA A 142 3.37 -26.00 -16.41
C ALA A 142 3.92 -25.03 -15.35
N ARG A 143 5.06 -24.36 -15.60
CA ARG A 143 5.64 -23.36 -14.69
C ARG A 143 4.78 -22.10 -14.61
N SER A 144 4.37 -21.57 -15.75
CA SER A 144 3.47 -20.41 -15.83
C SER A 144 2.09 -20.76 -15.26
N ALA A 145 1.61 -21.98 -15.47
CA ALA A 145 0.38 -22.47 -14.87
C ALA A 145 0.47 -22.53 -13.33
N TRP A 146 1.60 -22.98 -12.78
CA TRP A 146 1.85 -22.92 -11.33
C TRP A 146 1.83 -21.48 -10.81
N VAL A 147 2.48 -20.55 -11.51
CA VAL A 147 2.47 -19.12 -11.12
C VAL A 147 1.05 -18.55 -11.16
N VAL A 148 0.28 -18.86 -12.20
CA VAL A 148 -1.14 -18.47 -12.30
C VAL A 148 -1.96 -19.06 -11.15
N GLY A 149 -1.76 -20.34 -10.83
CA GLY A 149 -2.39 -20.98 -9.68
C GLY A 149 -2.03 -20.28 -8.36
N ALA A 150 -0.76 -19.96 -8.17
CA ALA A 150 -0.28 -19.24 -6.99
C ALA A 150 -0.90 -17.83 -6.90
N LEU A 151 -1.03 -17.10 -8.02
CA LEU A 151 -1.71 -15.80 -8.05
C LEU A 151 -3.20 -15.91 -7.70
N ILE A 152 -3.88 -16.92 -8.21
CA ILE A 152 -5.31 -17.17 -7.92
C ILE A 152 -5.53 -17.58 -6.47
N ALA A 153 -4.57 -18.27 -5.85
CA ALA A 153 -4.67 -18.74 -4.47
C ALA A 153 -4.61 -17.62 -3.41
N MET A 154 -4.09 -16.44 -3.77
CA MET A 154 -3.87 -15.31 -2.87
C MET A 154 -5.12 -14.43 -2.76
N SER A 155 -5.44 -13.99 -1.54
CA SER A 155 -6.57 -13.09 -1.28
C SER A 155 -6.07 -11.69 -0.89
N SER A 156 -6.96 -10.70 -0.95
CA SER A 156 -6.70 -9.35 -0.43
C SER A 156 -7.10 -9.26 1.05
N THR A 157 -6.13 -9.16 1.94
CA THR A 157 -6.35 -9.07 3.40
C THR A 157 -7.13 -7.82 3.77
N ALA A 158 -6.76 -6.66 3.24
CA ALA A 158 -7.44 -5.39 3.54
C ALA A 158 -8.93 -5.41 3.13
N LEU A 159 -9.24 -5.99 1.96
CA LEU A 159 -10.60 -6.11 1.46
C LEU A 159 -11.45 -7.04 2.35
N VAL A 160 -10.96 -8.24 2.63
CA VAL A 160 -11.72 -9.24 3.39
C VAL A 160 -11.89 -8.80 4.84
N MET A 161 -10.85 -8.25 5.46
CA MET A 161 -10.93 -7.73 6.83
C MET A 161 -11.84 -6.50 6.91
N GLY A 162 -11.79 -5.60 5.93
CA GLY A 162 -12.74 -4.48 5.84
C GLY A 162 -14.19 -4.97 5.74
N LEU A 163 -14.45 -5.97 4.90
CA LEU A 163 -15.79 -6.58 4.78
C LEU A 163 -16.29 -7.24 6.06
N LEU A 164 -15.41 -7.92 6.80
CA LEU A 164 -15.75 -8.52 8.09
C LEU A 164 -15.97 -7.45 9.17
N SER A 165 -15.17 -6.38 9.16
CA SER A 165 -15.29 -5.26 10.09
C SER A 165 -16.60 -4.48 9.86
N ASP A 166 -16.94 -4.17 8.60
CA ASP A 166 -18.20 -3.52 8.21
C ASP A 166 -19.44 -4.28 8.71
N ARG A 167 -19.34 -5.61 8.83
CA ARG A 167 -20.42 -6.48 9.33
C ARG A 167 -20.33 -6.77 10.83
N GLY A 168 -19.27 -6.36 11.51
CA GLY A 168 -18.99 -6.77 12.89
C GLY A 168 -18.74 -8.27 13.05
N GLU A 169 -18.29 -8.95 11.98
CA GLU A 169 -18.12 -10.41 11.91
C GLU A 169 -16.66 -10.87 12.12
N VAL A 170 -15.73 -9.96 12.41
CA VAL A 170 -14.31 -10.28 12.63
C VAL A 170 -14.13 -11.36 13.71
N ASP A 171 -14.91 -11.27 14.80
CA ASP A 171 -14.87 -12.21 15.92
C ASP A 171 -15.76 -13.45 15.73
N ALA A 172 -16.55 -13.53 14.66
CA ALA A 172 -17.38 -14.70 14.38
C ALA A 172 -16.51 -15.92 13.98
N PRO A 173 -16.98 -17.17 14.16
CA PRO A 173 -16.18 -18.36 13.84
C PRO A 173 -15.61 -18.38 12.40
N HIS A 174 -16.40 -17.92 11.43
CA HIS A 174 -15.95 -17.79 10.04
C HIS A 174 -14.97 -16.63 9.84
N GLY A 175 -15.13 -15.52 10.57
CA GLY A 175 -14.20 -14.39 10.58
C GLY A 175 -12.83 -14.76 11.15
N GLN A 176 -12.81 -15.53 12.24
CA GLN A 176 -11.57 -16.07 12.83
C GLN A 176 -10.85 -17.02 11.87
N LEU A 177 -11.60 -17.91 11.20
CA LEU A 177 -11.04 -18.83 10.20
C LEU A 177 -10.53 -18.07 8.97
N ALA A 178 -11.27 -17.09 8.46
CA ALA A 178 -10.86 -16.23 7.35
C ALA A 178 -9.59 -15.45 7.70
N THR A 179 -9.56 -14.77 8.86
CA THR A 179 -8.38 -14.05 9.37
C THR A 179 -7.18 -14.98 9.44
N GLY A 180 -7.38 -16.19 9.97
CA GLY A 180 -6.35 -17.23 10.00
C GLY A 180 -5.80 -17.56 8.61
N ILE A 181 -6.66 -17.86 7.64
CA ILE A 181 -6.27 -18.17 6.26
C ILE A 181 -5.52 -16.99 5.63
N LEU A 182 -6.00 -15.75 5.80
CA LEU A 182 -5.35 -14.54 5.28
C LEU A 182 -3.93 -14.38 5.82
N LEU A 183 -3.73 -14.58 7.13
CA LEU A 183 -2.40 -14.54 7.75
C LEU A 183 -1.48 -15.63 7.22
N PHE A 184 -2.02 -16.82 6.98
CA PHE A 184 -1.25 -17.90 6.34
C PHE A 184 -0.85 -17.53 4.92
N GLN A 185 -1.76 -16.94 4.14
CA GLN A 185 -1.48 -16.45 2.77
C GLN A 185 -0.42 -15.36 2.75
N ASP A 186 -0.51 -14.37 3.64
CA ASP A 186 0.50 -13.31 3.77
C ASP A 186 1.88 -13.90 4.10
N LEU A 187 1.94 -14.98 4.90
CA LEU A 187 3.19 -15.70 5.15
C LEU A 187 3.69 -16.46 3.91
N CYS A 188 2.79 -16.99 3.09
CA CYS A 188 3.09 -17.71 1.86
C CYS A 188 3.54 -16.82 0.69
N ILE A 189 3.31 -15.51 0.74
CA ILE A 189 3.71 -14.61 -0.36
C ILE A 189 5.22 -14.63 -0.60
N VAL A 190 6.00 -14.71 0.48
CA VAL A 190 7.47 -14.74 0.43
C VAL A 190 7.98 -15.99 -0.29
N PRO A 191 7.63 -17.23 0.12
CA PRO A 191 8.09 -18.42 -0.59
C PRO A 191 7.55 -18.48 -2.04
N PHE A 192 6.35 -17.95 -2.32
CA PHE A 192 5.85 -17.87 -3.70
C PHE A 192 6.67 -16.91 -4.57
N LEU A 193 6.97 -15.71 -4.07
CA LEU A 193 7.84 -14.75 -4.76
C LEU A 193 9.25 -15.32 -4.96
N LEU A 194 9.73 -16.16 -4.03
CA LEU A 194 11.01 -16.86 -4.15
C LEU A 194 11.01 -17.94 -5.22
N ALA A 195 9.89 -18.64 -5.39
CA ALA A 195 9.76 -19.73 -6.34
C ALA A 195 9.81 -19.24 -7.80
N VAL A 196 9.26 -18.06 -8.10
CA VAL A 196 9.22 -17.48 -9.45
C VAL A 196 10.61 -17.37 -10.11
N PRO A 197 11.62 -16.69 -9.52
CA PRO A 197 12.95 -16.60 -10.13
C PRO A 197 13.68 -17.95 -10.20
N LEU A 198 13.38 -18.90 -9.30
CA LEU A 198 13.95 -20.26 -9.36
C LEU A 198 13.40 -21.05 -10.56
N PHE A 199 12.11 -20.89 -10.86
CA PHE A 199 11.52 -21.43 -12.08
C PHE A 199 12.03 -20.75 -13.35
N ALA A 200 12.43 -19.49 -13.31
CA ALA A 200 13.07 -18.81 -14.43
C ALA A 200 14.53 -19.28 -14.64
N ALA A 201 15.32 -19.37 -13.56
CA ALA A 201 16.74 -19.71 -13.60
C ALA A 201 17.02 -21.16 -14.04
N SER A 202 16.11 -22.08 -13.75
CA SER A 202 16.24 -23.50 -14.13
C SER A 202 16.05 -23.79 -15.63
N GLN A 203 15.77 -22.77 -16.47
CA GLN A 203 15.84 -22.90 -17.93
C GLN A 203 17.24 -22.58 -18.49
N ALA A 204 18.05 -21.82 -17.75
CA ALA A 204 19.44 -21.62 -18.11
C ALA A 204 20.21 -22.91 -17.80
N SER A 205 20.85 -23.50 -18.81
CA SER A 205 21.64 -24.72 -18.69
C SER A 205 22.76 -24.57 -17.65
N GLY A 206 22.52 -25.04 -16.42
CA GLY A 206 23.54 -25.11 -15.36
C GLY A 206 22.99 -24.96 -13.94
N TRP A 207 23.61 -25.64 -12.97
CA TRP A 207 23.26 -25.52 -11.54
C TRP A 207 23.75 -24.22 -10.89
N GLN A 208 24.73 -23.54 -11.49
CA GLN A 208 25.31 -22.28 -11.01
C GLN A 208 24.34 -21.09 -10.96
N PRO A 209 23.56 -20.77 -12.01
CA PRO A 209 22.62 -19.65 -11.95
C PRO A 209 21.50 -19.88 -10.93
N VAL A 210 21.06 -21.13 -10.73
CA VAL A 210 20.03 -21.48 -9.74
C VAL A 210 20.56 -21.34 -8.31
N SER A 211 21.75 -21.86 -8.01
CA SER A 211 22.34 -21.76 -6.67
C SER A 211 22.65 -20.32 -6.27
N TRP A 212 23.07 -19.49 -7.22
CA TRP A 212 23.34 -18.07 -7.00
C TRP A 212 22.06 -17.25 -6.77
N ALA A 213 21.00 -17.52 -7.55
CA ALA A 213 19.69 -16.91 -7.34
C ALA A 213 19.11 -17.30 -5.96
N LEU A 214 19.19 -18.57 -5.60
CA LEU A 214 18.73 -19.08 -4.30
C LEU A 214 19.51 -18.44 -3.15
N LEU A 215 20.84 -18.35 -3.25
CA LEU A 215 21.68 -17.72 -2.23
C LEU A 215 21.28 -16.26 -2.01
N ARG A 216 21.16 -15.46 -3.07
CA ARG A 216 20.76 -14.04 -2.95
C ARG A 216 19.41 -13.89 -2.29
N ALA A 217 18.47 -14.75 -2.65
CA ALA A 217 17.11 -14.59 -2.20
C ALA A 217 16.92 -15.08 -0.76
N VAL A 218 17.61 -16.15 -0.34
CA VAL A 218 17.73 -16.56 1.07
C VAL A 218 18.47 -15.50 1.90
N LEU A 219 19.53 -14.90 1.36
CA LEU A 219 20.35 -13.90 2.07
C LEU A 219 19.59 -12.59 2.25
N ALA A 220 18.87 -12.13 1.21
CA ALA A 220 17.98 -10.98 1.28
C ALA A 220 16.86 -11.22 2.32
N LEU A 221 16.24 -12.40 2.30
CA LEU A 221 15.19 -12.75 3.25
C LEU A 221 15.72 -12.87 4.68
N GLY A 222 16.89 -13.47 4.85
CA GLY A 222 17.57 -13.61 6.14
C GLY A 222 17.93 -12.25 6.74
N LEU A 223 18.43 -11.32 5.93
CA LEU A 223 18.70 -9.93 6.34
C LEU A 223 17.41 -9.20 6.73
N LEU A 224 16.36 -9.31 5.92
CA LEU A 224 15.06 -8.71 6.21
C LEU A 224 14.48 -9.25 7.52
N PHE A 225 14.44 -10.56 7.68
CA PHE A 225 13.94 -11.22 8.89
C PHE A 225 14.78 -10.88 10.12
N ALA A 226 16.11 -10.83 9.99
CA ALA A 226 17.00 -10.42 11.06
C ALA A 226 16.76 -8.95 11.45
N GLY A 227 16.61 -8.05 10.47
CA GLY A 227 16.26 -6.65 10.72
C GLY A 227 14.92 -6.50 11.45
N ALA A 228 13.88 -7.18 10.96
CA ALA A 228 12.55 -7.16 11.55
C ALA A 228 12.51 -7.78 12.96
N ARG A 229 13.21 -8.89 13.20
CA ARG A 229 13.17 -9.61 14.48
C ARG A 229 14.16 -9.11 15.52
N LEU A 230 15.32 -8.61 15.10
CA LEU A 230 16.40 -8.18 16.01
C LEU A 230 16.56 -6.67 16.08
N GLY A 231 16.25 -5.96 15.00
CA GLY A 231 16.35 -4.50 14.90
C GLY A 231 15.10 -3.82 15.43
N LEU A 232 13.92 -4.18 14.90
CA LEU A 232 12.65 -3.55 15.24
C LEU A 232 12.32 -3.58 16.74
N PRO A 233 12.37 -4.74 17.44
CA PRO A 233 12.06 -4.78 18.86
C PRO A 233 13.08 -3.99 19.68
N ARG A 234 14.36 -4.00 19.30
CA ARG A 234 15.39 -3.24 20.00
C ARG A 234 15.27 -1.73 19.80
N LEU A 235 14.81 -1.28 18.65
CA LEU A 235 14.51 0.13 18.38
C LEU A 235 13.27 0.58 19.16
N LEU A 236 12.19 -0.21 19.10
CA LEU A 236 10.96 0.05 19.84
C LEU A 236 11.17 0.01 21.35
N ASP A 237 11.93 -0.96 21.88
CA ASP A 237 12.29 -1.03 23.31
C ASP A 237 13.17 0.14 23.75
N ARG A 238 14.04 0.66 22.87
CA ARG A 238 14.84 1.86 23.18
C ARG A 238 13.96 3.11 23.23
N ALA A 239 13.02 3.25 22.30
CA ALA A 239 12.06 4.35 22.28
C ALA A 239 11.09 4.28 23.48
N ALA A 240 10.62 3.08 23.83
CA ALA A 240 9.75 2.86 24.99
C ALA A 240 10.47 3.21 26.31
N ARG A 241 11.78 2.92 26.41
CA ARG A 241 12.62 3.31 27.56
C ARG A 241 12.77 4.82 27.73
N THR A 242 12.58 5.60 26.67
CA THR A 242 12.61 7.06 26.75
C THR A 242 11.35 7.65 27.42
N ARG A 243 10.31 6.83 27.69
CA ARG A 243 9.00 7.20 28.30
C ARG A 243 8.24 8.34 27.59
N SER A 244 8.72 8.82 26.46
CA SER A 244 7.99 9.79 25.63
C SER A 244 7.04 9.05 24.70
N ARG A 245 5.73 9.29 24.87
CA ARG A 245 4.69 8.75 23.98
C ARG A 245 4.86 9.24 22.54
N GLU A 246 5.40 10.45 22.37
CA GLU A 246 5.64 11.07 21.06
C GLU A 246 6.75 10.33 20.29
N LEU A 247 7.87 10.01 20.93
CA LEU A 247 8.95 9.25 20.30
C LEU A 247 8.50 7.86 19.89
N PHE A 248 7.71 7.19 20.72
CA PHE A 248 7.16 5.88 20.38
C PHE A 248 6.20 5.96 19.19
N ALA A 249 5.28 6.93 19.18
CA ALA A 249 4.33 7.14 18.09
C ALA A 249 5.03 7.50 16.77
N LEU A 250 5.98 8.43 16.81
CA LEU A 250 6.78 8.83 15.63
C LEU A 250 7.57 7.66 15.06
N LEU A 251 8.14 6.82 15.92
CA LEU A 251 8.93 5.66 15.49
C LEU A 251 8.04 4.53 14.95
N ALA A 252 6.84 4.35 15.52
CA ALA A 252 5.83 3.45 14.97
C ALA A 252 5.38 3.91 13.57
N ILE A 253 5.06 5.19 13.41
CA ILE A 253 4.70 5.77 12.10
C ILE A 253 5.86 5.65 11.11
N LEU A 254 7.10 5.94 11.53
CA LEU A 254 8.29 5.80 10.70
C LEU A 254 8.50 4.37 10.22
N VAL A 255 8.30 3.39 11.10
CA VAL A 255 8.41 1.97 10.75
C VAL A 255 7.33 1.56 9.75
N VAL A 256 6.10 2.01 9.96
CA VAL A 256 4.97 1.72 9.05
C VAL A 256 5.22 2.34 7.68
N LEU A 257 5.54 3.64 7.62
CA LEU A 257 5.84 4.33 6.36
C LEU A 257 7.10 3.78 5.67
N GLY A 258 8.13 3.42 6.42
CA GLY A 258 9.36 2.85 5.86
C GLY A 258 9.23 1.41 5.38
N SER A 259 8.11 0.74 5.69
CA SER A 259 7.81 -0.63 5.24
C SER A 259 6.94 -0.69 3.97
N ALA A 260 6.28 0.42 3.62
CA ALA A 260 5.49 0.58 2.40
C ALA A 260 6.40 0.91 1.20
#